data_AF-X1E9S1-F1
#
_entry.id   AF-X1E9S1-F1
#
_cell.length_a   1.000
_cell.length_b   1.000
_cell.length_c   1.000
_cell.angle_alpha   90.00
_cell.angle_beta   90.00
_cell.angle_gamma   90.00
#
_symmetry.space_group_name_H-M   'P 1'
#
loop_
_entity.id
_entity.type
_entity.pdbx_description
1 polymer ?
#
loop_
_entity_poly.entity_id
_entity_poly.type
_entity_poly.pdbx_seq_one_letter_code
_entity_poly.pdbx_strand_id
1 'polypeptide(L)' 'LIIGSSNMDLNIYSKRLPNLGETVTGGTFKHFLGGKGANQAVASVRSGA' A
#
# COMPACT_ATOMS: atom_id res chain seq x y z
N LEU A 1 -11.35 -17.65 -9.07
CA LEU A 1 -12.10 -16.37 -9.02
C LEU A 1 -11.76 -15.66 -7.72
N ILE A 2 -11.21 -14.44 -7.78
CA ILE A 2 -10.91 -13.61 -6.60
C ILE A 2 -11.81 -12.38 -6.68
N ILE A 3 -12.58 -12.15 -5.62
CA ILE A 3 -13.42 -10.96 -5.46
C ILE A 3 -12.92 -10.26 -4.21
N GLY A 4 -12.45 -9.02 -4.36
CA GLY A 4 -11.88 -8.27 -3.25
C GLY A 4 -11.48 -6.86 -3.64
N SER A 5 -10.89 -6.15 -2.67
CA SER A 5 -10.50 -4.75 -2.83
C SER A 5 -9.33 -4.56 -3.79
N SER A 6 -9.37 -3.42 -4.50
CA SER A 6 -8.28 -2.89 -5.31
C SER A 6 -8.06 -1.45 -4.89
N ASN A 7 -6.85 -1.13 -4.41
CA ASN A 7 -6.54 0.18 -3.85
C ASN A 7 -5.32 0.78 -4.55
N MET A 8 -5.22 2.12 -4.45
CA MET A 8 -3.94 2.81 -4.61
C MET A 8 -3.37 3.06 -3.22
N ASP A 9 -2.20 2.48 -2.95
CA ASP A 9 -1.51 2.65 -1.68
C ASP A 9 -0.67 3.92 -1.74
N LEU A 10 -0.91 4.85 -0.81
CA LEU A 10 -0.22 6.13 -0.70
C LEU A 10 0.74 6.07 0.49
N ASN A 11 2.04 5.94 0.21
CA ASN A 11 3.06 5.74 1.23
C ASN A 11 3.92 7.00 1.41
N ILE A 12 4.12 7.41 2.66
CA ILE A 12 5.10 8.41 3.06
C ILE A 12 6.12 7.74 3.97
N TYR A 13 7.39 7.73 3.54
CA TYR A 13 8.50 7.25 4.34
C TYR A 13 9.11 8.42 5.12
N SER A 14 8.98 8.38 6.45
CA SER A 14 9.57 9.33 7.39
C SER A 14 10.57 8.62 8.32
N LYS A 15 11.45 9.39 8.99
CA LYS A 15 12.42 8.83 9.95
C LYS A 15 11.77 8.12 11.14
N ARG A 16 10.54 8.52 11.47
CA ARG A 16 9.69 7.94 12.53
C ARG A 16 8.22 8.24 12.27
N LEU A 17 7.34 7.56 13.00
CA LEU A 17 5.93 7.90 13.05
C LEU A 17 5.71 9.24 13.78
N PRO A 18 4.66 10.01 13.40
CA PRO A 18 4.25 11.19 14.15
C PRO A 18 3.79 10.84 15.56
N ASN A 19 4.04 11.75 16.52
CA ASN A 19 3.38 11.70 17.81
C ASN A 19 1.94 12.23 17.71
N LEU A 20 1.13 11.99 18.73
CA LEU A 20 -0.24 12.53 18.79
C LEU A 20 -0.22 14.06 18.72
N GLY A 21 -0.98 14.63 17.78
CA GLY A 21 -1.08 16.08 17.56
C GLY A 21 0.09 16.72 16.81
N GLU A 22 1.10 15.95 16.42
CA GLU A 22 2.25 16.45 15.68
C GLU A 22 2.01 16.44 14.16
N THR A 23 2.40 17.53 13.49
CA THR A 23 2.53 17.56 12.03
C THR A 23 3.97 17.32 11.63
N VAL A 24 4.23 16.23 10.89
CA VAL A 24 5.55 15.93 10.33
C VAL A 24 5.57 16.28 8.85
N THR A 25 6.53 17.12 8.45
CA THR A 25 6.72 17.53 7.05
C THR A 25 7.94 16.85 6.43
N GLY A 26 7.96 16.77 5.10
CA GLY A 26 9.00 16.08 4.34
C GLY A 26 8.81 14.56 4.29
N GLY A 27 9.90 13.83 4.10
CA GLY A 27 9.87 12.39 3.82
C GLY A 27 9.82 12.08 2.32
N THR A 28 9.80 10.80 1.97
CA THR A 28 9.69 10.36 0.57
C THR A 28 8.29 9.84 0.32
N PHE A 29 7.57 10.47 -0.61
CA PHE A 29 6.27 9.99 -1.07
C PHE A 29 6.41 8.98 -2.20
N LYS A 30 5.66 7.89 -2.14
CA LYS A 30 5.54 6.89 -3.22
C LYS A 30 4.10 6.40 -3.30
N HIS A 31 3.63 6.10 -4.50
CA HIS A 31 2.35 5.43 -4.73
C HIS A 31 2.57 4.05 -5.33
N PHE A 32 1.74 3.09 -4.93
CA PHE A 32 1.78 1.71 -5.42
C PHE A 32 0.36 1.21 -5.72
N LEU A 33 0.28 0.16 -6.53
CA LEU A 33 -0.94 -0.62 -6.65
C LEU A 33 -1.01 -1.57 -5.45
N GLY A 34 -2.19 -1.66 -4.83
CA GLY A 34 -2.41 -2.45 -3.63
C GLY A 34 -3.85 -2.90 -3.48
N GLY A 35 -4.25 -3.16 -2.24
CA GLY A 35 -5.53 -3.78 -1.92
C GLY A 35 -5.42 -5.30 -1.86
N LYS A 36 -6.12 -5.90 -0.89
CA LYS A 36 -5.98 -7.33 -0.58
C LYS A 36 -6.41 -8.20 -1.76
N GLY A 37 -7.51 -7.84 -2.43
CA GLY A 37 -8.00 -8.57 -3.60
C GLY A 37 -7.04 -8.49 -4.78
N ALA A 38 -6.59 -7.29 -5.13
CA ALA A 38 -5.63 -7.10 -6.23
C ALA A 38 -4.29 -7.78 -5.97
N ASN A 39 -3.74 -7.65 -4.75
CA ASN A 39 -2.48 -8.30 -4.38
C ASN A 39 -2.59 -9.83 -4.44
N GLN A 40 -3.70 -10.39 -3.95
CA GLN A 40 -3.96 -11.83 -4.06
C GLN A 40 -4.15 -12.27 -5.52
N ALA A 41 -4.86 -11.49 -6.34
CA ALA A 41 -5.08 -11.81 -7.75
C ALA A 41 -3.76 -11.86 -8.53
N VAL A 42 -2.90 -10.86 -8.35
CA VAL A 42 -1.58 -10.84 -8.99
C VAL A 42 -0.69 -11.96 -8.46
N ALA A 43 -0.69 -12.22 -7.15
CA ALA A 43 0.09 -13.31 -6.57
C ALA A 43 -0.36 -14.68 -7.09
N SER A 44 -1.67 -14.89 -7.23
CA SER A 44 -2.27 -16.12 -7.77
C SER A 44 -1.74 -16.40 -9.17
N VAL A 45 -1.83 -15.43 -10.08
CA VAL A 45 -1.36 -15.58 -11.47
C VAL A 45 0.16 -15.80 -11.51
N ARG A 46 0.94 -15.06 -10.71
CA ARG A 46 2.40 -15.25 -10.63
C ARG A 46 2.81 -16.62 -10.10
N SER A 47 1.96 -17.26 -9.31
CA SER A 47 2.18 -18.60 -8.75
C SER A 47 1.69 -19.72 -9.68
N GLY A 48 1.16 -19.39 -10.86
CA GLY A 48 0.73 -20.35 -11.89
C GLY A 48 -0.73 -20.81 -11.79
N ALA A 49 -1.57 -20.08 -11.06
CA ALA A 49 -3.01 -20.30 -11.04
C ALA A 49 -3.70 -19.76 -12.31
#